data_AF-A0A0G0TQK6-F1
#
_entry.id   AF-A0A0G0TQK6-F1
#
_cell.length_a   1.000
_cell.length_b   1.000
_cell.length_c   1.000
_cell.angle_alpha   90.00
_cell.angle_beta   90.00
_cell.angle_gamma   90.00
#
_symmetry.space_group_name_H-M   'P 1'
#
loop_
_entity.id
_entity.type
_entity.pdbx_description
1 polymer ?
#
loop_
_entity_poly.entity_id
_entity_poly.type
_entity_poly.pdbx_seq_one_letter_code
_entity_poly.pdbx_strand_id
1 'polypeptide(L)'
;MQNFIKNKKENRGLAQYEAKSFHSGFVILFAVVLSSIILAVALGVANITLKEINFSTSAKNTNDAFFAADTGAECALYFDLAGTETAFGIPMSNPSVTNCAGTPVDLNNGAGTPVGPPWIFYLYPLGTGGRACAVISVSRDTSAPPITTIISKGYNTGGDTSTDCTSTNPNRVERQIELTY
;
A
#
# COMPACT_ATOMS: atom_id res chain seq x y z
N MET A 1 -51.77 3.95 70.55
CA MET A 1 -52.19 4.49 69.24
C MET A 1 -50.95 4.79 68.42
N GLN A 2 -50.48 3.87 67.58
CA GLN A 2 -49.64 4.20 66.42
C GLN A 2 -50.01 3.25 65.28
N ASN A 3 -50.50 3.86 64.19
CA ASN A 3 -51.10 3.20 63.04
C ASN A 3 -50.02 2.60 62.14
N PHE A 4 -50.19 1.33 61.80
CA PHE A 4 -49.45 0.68 60.71
C PHE A 4 -50.00 1.16 59.36
N ILE A 5 -49.19 1.91 58.62
CA ILE A 5 -49.47 2.25 57.22
C ILE A 5 -49.17 1.01 56.36
N LYS A 6 -50.22 0.33 55.89
CA LYS A 6 -50.09 -0.70 54.85
C LYS A 6 -49.98 0.00 53.49
N ASN A 7 -48.79 -0.02 52.89
CA ASN A 7 -48.58 0.38 51.50
C ASN A 7 -49.31 -0.60 50.56
N LYS A 8 -50.28 -0.06 49.82
CA LYS A 8 -51.02 -0.76 48.76
C LYS A 8 -50.11 -0.88 47.53
N LYS A 9 -49.57 -2.07 47.26
CA LYS A 9 -48.93 -2.36 45.96
C LYS A 9 -50.02 -2.37 44.89
N GLU A 10 -50.01 -1.36 44.05
CA GLU A 10 -50.81 -1.31 42.82
C GLU A 10 -50.14 -2.23 41.78
N ASN A 11 -50.64 -3.46 41.67
CA ASN A 11 -50.30 -4.34 40.55
C ASN A 11 -50.93 -3.74 39.29
N ARG A 12 -50.14 -2.98 38.52
CA ARG A 12 -50.51 -2.63 37.15
C ARG A 12 -50.60 -3.91 36.34
N GLY A 13 -51.83 -4.39 36.18
CA GLY A 13 -52.15 -5.56 35.38
C GLY A 13 -51.53 -5.44 33.99
N LEU A 14 -50.99 -6.56 33.52
CA LEU A 14 -50.52 -6.75 32.16
C LEU A 14 -51.58 -6.22 31.20
N ALA A 15 -51.22 -5.21 30.40
CA ALA A 15 -52.08 -4.67 29.36
C ALA A 15 -52.54 -5.84 28.48
N GLN A 16 -53.84 -6.18 28.57
CA GLN A 16 -54.44 -7.17 27.69
C GLN A 16 -54.43 -6.58 26.28
N TYR A 17 -53.57 -7.11 25.42
CA TYR A 17 -53.65 -6.89 23.98
C TYR A 17 -54.93 -7.57 23.50
N GLU A 18 -55.98 -6.78 23.33
CA GLU A 18 -57.21 -7.22 22.67
C GLU A 18 -56.85 -7.52 21.20
N ALA A 19 -56.78 -8.80 20.85
CA ALA A 19 -56.50 -9.24 19.49
C ALA A 19 -57.70 -8.92 18.60
N LYS A 20 -57.73 -7.70 18.06
CA LYS A 20 -58.71 -7.29 17.06
C LYS A 20 -58.54 -8.17 15.82
N SER A 21 -59.55 -8.97 15.51
CA SER A 21 -59.60 -9.84 14.33
C SER A 21 -59.52 -9.01 13.05
N PHE A 22 -58.31 -8.88 12.51
CA PHE A 22 -58.04 -8.31 11.21
C PHE A 22 -57.91 -9.45 10.20
N HIS A 23 -58.79 -9.45 9.19
CA HIS A 23 -58.64 -10.28 7.99
C HIS A 23 -57.53 -9.68 7.09
N SER A 24 -56.28 -9.66 7.57
CA SER A 24 -55.17 -8.91 6.95
C SER A 24 -53.92 -9.76 6.69
N GLY A 25 -54.08 -11.04 6.35
CA GLY A 25 -52.95 -11.94 6.04
C GLY A 25 -52.10 -11.52 4.84
N PHE A 26 -52.66 -10.74 3.91
CA PHE A 26 -51.96 -10.28 2.70
C PHE A 26 -50.85 -9.25 3.01
N VAL A 27 -51.05 -8.39 4.02
CA VAL A 27 -50.10 -7.29 4.32
C VAL A 27 -48.76 -7.83 4.82
N ILE A 28 -48.76 -8.92 5.59
CA ILE A 28 -47.54 -9.56 6.08
C ILE A 28 -46.73 -10.14 4.92
N LEU A 29 -47.40 -10.82 3.96
CA LEU A 29 -46.73 -11.35 2.77
C LEU A 29 -46.12 -10.22 1.93
N PHE A 30 -46.84 -9.11 1.73
CA PHE A 30 -46.32 -7.95 1.03
C PHE A 30 -45.10 -7.33 1.73
N ALA A 31 -45.15 -7.18 3.06
CA ALA A 31 -44.05 -6.64 3.84
C ALA A 31 -42.78 -7.51 3.77
N VAL A 32 -42.94 -8.84 3.78
CA VAL A 32 -41.82 -9.79 3.67
C VAL A 32 -41.19 -9.74 2.27
N VAL A 33 -42.00 -9.68 1.21
CA VAL A 33 -41.51 -9.55 -0.17
C VAL A 33 -40.78 -8.22 -0.37
N LEU A 34 -41.32 -7.12 0.15
CA LEU A 34 -40.65 -5.82 0.06
C LEU A 34 -39.30 -5.84 0.80
N SER A 35 -39.27 -6.43 2.00
CA SER A 35 -38.04 -6.56 2.79
C SER A 35 -36.99 -7.42 2.09
N SER A 36 -37.39 -8.50 1.41
CA SER A 36 -36.45 -9.35 0.67
C SER A 36 -35.86 -8.65 -0.56
N ILE A 37 -36.65 -7.84 -1.28
CA ILE A 37 -36.16 -7.03 -2.39
C ILE A 37 -35.13 -6.01 -1.91
N ILE A 38 -35.45 -5.27 -0.83
CA ILE A 38 -34.53 -4.28 -0.24
C ILE A 38 -33.25 -4.94 0.23
N LEU A 39 -33.34 -6.10 0.89
CA LEU A 39 -32.17 -6.86 1.33
C LEU A 39 -31.32 -7.33 0.16
N ALA A 40 -31.94 -7.81 -0.93
CA ALA A 40 -31.21 -8.24 -2.13
C ALA A 40 -30.43 -7.08 -2.76
N VAL A 41 -31.05 -5.89 -2.86
CA VAL A 41 -30.37 -4.67 -3.35
C VAL A 41 -29.22 -4.27 -2.43
N ALA A 42 -29.44 -4.27 -1.11
CA ALA A 42 -28.42 -3.91 -0.13
C ALA A 42 -27.19 -4.83 -0.19
N LEU A 43 -27.41 -6.15 -0.29
CA LEU A 43 -26.32 -7.13 -0.45
C LEU A 43 -25.59 -6.97 -1.79
N GLY A 44 -26.33 -6.63 -2.86
CA GLY A 44 -25.75 -6.31 -4.16
C GLY A 44 -24.77 -5.14 -4.09
N VAL A 45 -25.19 -4.01 -3.50
CA VAL A 45 -24.35 -2.82 -3.33
C VAL A 45 -23.17 -3.09 -2.39
N ALA A 46 -23.39 -3.82 -1.29
CA ALA A 46 -22.32 -4.19 -0.37
C ALA A 46 -21.20 -5.00 -1.05
N ASN A 47 -21.54 -5.92 -1.94
CA ASN A 47 -20.54 -6.69 -2.68
C ASN A 47 -19.74 -5.83 -3.68
N ILE A 48 -20.39 -4.87 -4.34
CA ILE A 48 -19.71 -3.93 -5.25
C ILE A 48 -18.72 -3.07 -4.47
N THR A 49 -19.16 -2.45 -3.38
CA THR A 49 -18.31 -1.57 -2.55
C THR A 49 -17.10 -2.29 -1.97
N LEU A 50 -17.22 -3.56 -1.53
CA LEU A 50 -16.08 -4.35 -1.07
C LEU A 50 -15.02 -4.55 -2.18
N LYS A 51 -15.45 -4.79 -3.42
CA LYS A 51 -14.53 -4.92 -4.56
C LYS A 51 -13.86 -3.59 -4.89
N GLU A 52 -14.60 -2.48 -4.82
CA GLU A 52 -14.05 -1.15 -5.05
C GLU A 52 -12.97 -0.80 -4.01
N ILE A 53 -13.19 -1.06 -2.72
CA ILE A 53 -12.20 -0.82 -1.66
C ILE A 53 -10.90 -1.61 -1.92
N ASN A 54 -11.03 -2.88 -2.32
CA ASN A 54 -9.88 -3.71 -2.65
C ASN A 54 -9.13 -3.18 -3.89
N PHE A 55 -9.87 -2.75 -4.92
CA PHE A 55 -9.28 -2.15 -6.11
C PHE A 55 -8.58 -0.82 -5.78
N SER A 56 -9.20 0.06 -4.98
CA SER A 56 -8.60 1.32 -4.54
C SER A 56 -7.30 1.08 -3.76
N THR A 57 -7.26 0.07 -2.90
CA THR A 57 -6.04 -0.29 -2.15
C THR A 57 -4.95 -0.80 -3.09
N SER A 58 -5.30 -1.65 -4.07
CA SER A 58 -4.36 -2.14 -5.08
C SER A 58 -3.82 -1.01 -5.98
N ALA A 59 -4.68 -0.07 -6.38
CA ALA A 59 -4.30 1.10 -7.16
C ALA A 59 -3.33 1.99 -6.37
N LYS A 60 -3.62 2.24 -5.08
CA LYS A 60 -2.71 2.99 -4.20
C LYS A 60 -1.36 2.30 -4.08
N ASN A 61 -1.35 0.99 -3.78
CA ASN A 61 -0.11 0.21 -3.67
C ASN A 61 0.71 0.24 -4.97
N THR A 62 0.04 0.18 -6.13
CA THR A 62 0.68 0.34 -7.43
C THR A 62 1.32 1.72 -7.59
N ASN A 63 0.64 2.78 -7.19
CA ASN A 63 1.18 4.14 -7.27
C ASN A 63 2.40 4.33 -6.36
N ASP A 64 2.34 3.84 -5.12
CA ASP A 64 3.49 3.91 -4.19
C ASP A 64 4.70 3.13 -4.74
N ALA A 65 4.48 1.93 -5.31
CA ALA A 65 5.55 1.14 -5.93
C ALA A 65 6.12 1.79 -7.19
N PHE A 66 5.27 2.34 -8.05
CA PHE A 66 5.71 3.02 -9.28
C PHE A 66 6.47 4.32 -8.97
N PHE A 67 5.97 5.12 -8.02
CA PHE A 67 6.66 6.31 -7.52
C PHE A 67 8.06 5.99 -6.99
N ALA A 68 8.20 4.90 -6.22
CA ALA A 68 9.48 4.45 -5.73
C ALA A 68 10.44 4.06 -6.88
N ALA A 69 9.93 3.31 -7.88
CA ALA A 69 10.71 2.92 -9.04
C ALA A 69 11.20 4.14 -9.83
N ASP A 70 10.32 5.10 -10.08
CA ASP A 70 10.62 6.33 -10.83
C ASP A 70 11.69 7.17 -10.11
N THR A 71 11.50 7.40 -8.81
CA THR A 71 12.47 8.13 -8.00
C THR A 71 13.86 7.46 -8.01
N GLY A 72 13.91 6.12 -7.94
CA GLY A 72 15.16 5.37 -8.02
C GLY A 72 15.82 5.45 -9.39
N ALA A 73 15.05 5.34 -10.46
CA ALA A 73 15.54 5.40 -11.84
C ALA A 73 16.11 6.79 -12.16
N GLU A 74 15.38 7.85 -11.82
CA GLU A 74 15.83 9.23 -11.99
C GLU A 74 17.07 9.53 -11.16
N CYS A 75 17.19 8.99 -9.95
CA CYS A 75 18.39 9.20 -9.16
C CYS A 75 19.63 8.55 -9.79
N ALA A 76 19.53 7.28 -10.21
CA ALA A 76 20.63 6.63 -10.91
C ALA A 76 20.98 7.35 -12.22
N LEU A 77 19.98 7.71 -13.02
CA LEU A 77 20.17 8.38 -14.31
C LEU A 77 20.86 9.74 -14.13
N TYR A 78 20.43 10.52 -13.14
CA TYR A 78 21.02 11.82 -12.83
C TYR A 78 22.50 11.69 -12.47
N PHE A 79 22.87 10.74 -11.61
CA PHE A 79 24.27 10.55 -11.22
C PHE A 79 25.13 9.86 -12.28
N ASP A 80 24.53 9.16 -13.24
CA ASP A 80 25.27 8.64 -14.39
C ASP A 80 25.54 9.72 -15.45
N LEU A 81 24.56 10.59 -15.75
CA LEU A 81 24.66 11.58 -16.84
C LEU A 81 25.16 12.96 -16.40
N ALA A 82 24.76 13.44 -15.22
CA ALA A 82 24.97 14.82 -14.76
C ALA A 82 25.99 14.95 -13.61
N GLY A 83 26.48 13.84 -13.06
CA GLY A 83 27.48 13.84 -11.98
C GLY A 83 28.85 14.37 -12.43
N THR A 84 29.56 15.07 -11.54
CA THR A 84 30.95 15.52 -11.76
C THR A 84 31.96 14.38 -11.83
N GLU A 85 31.54 13.19 -11.43
CA GLU A 85 32.22 11.91 -11.54
C GLU A 85 31.15 10.95 -12.10
N THR A 86 31.46 10.18 -13.14
CA THR A 86 30.58 9.06 -13.54
C THR A 86 30.53 8.08 -12.38
N ALA A 87 29.53 8.19 -11.51
CA ALA A 87 29.49 7.48 -10.23
C ALA A 87 29.53 5.96 -10.43
N PHE A 88 29.05 5.51 -11.59
CA PHE A 88 29.09 4.14 -12.06
C PHE A 88 30.19 4.00 -13.11
N GLY A 89 31.07 3.00 -12.97
CA GLY A 89 32.10 2.66 -13.95
C GLY A 89 33.56 2.99 -13.60
N ILE A 90 33.83 3.70 -12.50
CA ILE A 90 35.20 3.94 -12.01
C ILE A 90 35.38 3.21 -10.67
N PRO A 91 36.42 2.38 -10.49
CA PRO A 91 36.76 1.84 -9.18
C PRO A 91 37.17 2.99 -8.25
N MET A 92 36.28 3.38 -7.35
CA MET A 92 36.58 4.38 -6.33
C MET A 92 37.09 3.70 -5.06
N SER A 93 38.06 4.32 -4.40
CA SER A 93 38.62 3.86 -3.12
C SER A 93 37.77 4.24 -1.91
N ASN A 94 36.73 5.06 -2.11
CA ASN A 94 35.83 5.57 -1.07
C ASN A 94 34.36 5.44 -1.50
N PRO A 95 33.42 5.26 -0.55
CA PRO A 95 31.99 5.22 -0.83
C PRO A 95 31.53 6.53 -1.46
N SER A 96 30.81 6.43 -2.58
CA SER A 96 30.20 7.58 -3.25
C SER A 96 28.84 7.84 -2.63
N VAL A 97 28.85 8.54 -1.50
CA VAL A 97 27.63 8.92 -0.80
C VAL A 97 27.05 10.16 -1.47
N THR A 98 25.83 10.01 -2.00
CA THR A 98 25.07 11.11 -2.60
C THR A 98 23.69 11.20 -1.99
N ASN A 99 22.92 12.23 -2.34
CA ASN A 99 21.55 12.42 -1.85
C ASN A 99 20.53 12.13 -2.96
N CYS A 100 19.67 11.13 -2.73
CA CYS A 100 18.49 10.85 -3.55
C CYS A 100 17.25 11.16 -2.72
N ALA A 101 16.38 12.07 -3.18
CA ALA A 101 15.12 12.38 -2.51
C ALA A 101 15.22 12.73 -1.00
N GLY A 102 16.33 13.35 -0.59
CA GLY A 102 16.61 13.73 0.81
C GLY A 102 17.32 12.64 1.61
N THR A 103 17.53 11.44 1.07
CA THR A 103 18.18 10.33 1.77
C THR A 103 19.60 10.10 1.23
N PRO A 104 20.60 9.93 2.12
CA PRO A 104 21.95 9.58 1.69
C PRO A 104 21.96 8.15 1.18
N VAL A 105 22.43 7.95 -0.05
CA VAL A 105 22.62 6.63 -0.66
C VAL A 105 24.07 6.44 -1.05
N ASP A 106 24.55 5.21 -0.90
CA ASP A 106 25.86 4.81 -1.41
C ASP A 106 25.67 4.14 -2.78
N LEU A 107 26.16 4.80 -3.82
CA LEU A 107 26.04 4.31 -5.20
C LEU A 107 26.89 3.06 -5.48
N ASN A 108 27.82 2.72 -4.59
CA ASN A 108 28.74 1.58 -4.72
C ASN A 108 28.55 0.52 -3.61
N ASN A 109 27.37 0.48 -2.97
CA ASN A 109 27.01 -0.52 -1.95
C ASN A 109 28.01 -0.63 -0.78
N GLY A 110 28.68 0.46 -0.38
CA GLY A 110 29.61 0.45 0.76
C GLY A 110 30.91 -0.31 0.55
N ALA A 111 31.16 -0.85 -0.65
CA ALA A 111 32.35 -1.64 -0.92
C ALA A 111 33.53 -0.74 -1.29
N GLY A 112 34.52 -0.63 -0.40
CA GLY A 112 35.84 -0.02 -0.68
C GLY A 112 36.72 -0.83 -1.63
N THR A 113 36.11 -1.66 -2.50
CA THR A 113 36.76 -2.51 -3.49
C THR A 113 36.01 -2.41 -4.81
N PRO A 114 36.66 -2.53 -5.97
CA PRO A 114 35.99 -2.48 -7.27
C PRO A 114 34.88 -3.52 -7.39
N VAL A 115 33.63 -3.13 -7.18
CA VAL A 115 32.47 -3.97 -7.53
C VAL A 115 32.19 -3.67 -8.99
N GLY A 116 32.39 -4.68 -9.84
CA GLY A 116 31.96 -4.62 -11.23
C GLY A 116 30.43 -4.53 -11.32
N PRO A 117 29.88 -4.14 -12.48
CA PRO A 117 28.43 -4.13 -12.68
C PRO A 117 27.80 -5.51 -12.39
N PRO A 118 26.58 -5.56 -11.81
CA PRO A 118 25.73 -4.41 -11.53
C PRO A 118 26.06 -3.72 -10.18
N TRP A 119 26.04 -2.38 -10.18
CA TRP A 119 26.02 -1.59 -8.95
C TRP A 119 24.61 -1.57 -8.38
N ILE A 120 24.45 -1.98 -7.12
CA ILE A 120 23.15 -2.11 -6.47
C ILE A 120 23.09 -1.17 -5.27
N PHE A 121 22.02 -0.39 -5.19
CA PHE A 121 21.75 0.44 -4.03
C PHE A 121 20.25 0.51 -3.74
N TYR A 122 19.91 0.95 -2.53
CA TYR A 122 18.56 0.93 -2.00
C TYR A 122 18.10 2.36 -1.68
N LEU A 123 16.86 2.68 -2.03
CA LEU A 123 16.25 3.96 -1.75
C LEU A 123 15.04 3.77 -0.83
N TYR A 124 15.16 4.28 0.39
CA TYR A 124 14.14 4.23 1.44
C TYR A 124 14.40 5.36 2.44
N PRO A 125 13.39 5.79 3.22
CA PRO A 125 11.97 5.51 3.05
C PRO A 125 11.35 6.35 1.92
N LEU A 126 10.38 5.80 1.18
CA LEU A 126 9.64 6.49 0.12
C LEU A 126 8.12 6.36 0.29
N GLY A 127 7.39 7.12 -0.53
CA GLY A 127 5.94 7.02 -0.67
C GLY A 127 5.16 7.46 0.56
N THR A 128 3.85 7.19 0.53
CA THR A 128 2.92 7.69 1.55
C THR A 128 3.13 6.96 2.89
N GLY A 129 3.70 7.64 3.88
CA GLY A 129 3.98 7.05 5.21
C GLY A 129 5.30 6.29 5.30
N GLY A 130 6.21 6.48 4.34
CA GLY A 130 7.60 6.02 4.44
C GLY A 130 7.81 4.50 4.37
N ARG A 131 6.85 3.78 3.79
CA ARG A 131 6.86 2.31 3.70
C ARG A 131 7.34 1.80 2.35
N ALA A 132 7.22 2.62 1.32
CA ALA A 132 7.66 2.26 -0.02
C ALA A 132 9.18 2.38 -0.11
N CYS A 133 9.77 1.70 -1.09
CA CYS A 133 11.20 1.74 -1.30
C CYS A 133 11.55 1.23 -2.70
N ALA A 134 12.79 1.47 -3.15
CA ALA A 134 13.28 0.98 -4.42
C ALA A 134 14.63 0.27 -4.30
N VAL A 135 14.81 -0.75 -5.14
CA VAL A 135 16.08 -1.44 -5.37
C VAL A 135 16.54 -1.06 -6.76
N ILE A 136 17.69 -0.40 -6.84
CA ILE A 136 18.24 0.10 -8.09
C ILE A 136 19.46 -0.72 -8.45
N SER A 137 19.55 -1.11 -9.72
CA SER A 137 20.65 -1.86 -10.30
C SER A 137 21.13 -1.15 -11.55
N VAL A 138 22.40 -0.76 -11.59
CA VAL A 138 23.02 -0.13 -12.75
C VAL A 138 24.02 -1.10 -13.35
N SER A 139 23.88 -1.41 -14.63
CA SER A 139 24.80 -2.24 -15.41
C SER A 139 25.39 -1.43 -16.55
N ARG A 140 26.65 -1.70 -16.90
CA ARG A 140 27.30 -1.10 -18.07
C ARG A 140 27.97 -2.19 -18.89
N ASP A 141 27.53 -2.32 -20.14
CA ASP A 141 28.21 -3.08 -21.17
C ASP A 141 29.22 -2.17 -21.88
N THR A 142 30.49 -2.57 -21.88
CA THR A 142 31.57 -1.82 -22.54
C THR A 142 31.83 -2.30 -23.98
N SER A 143 31.05 -3.26 -24.48
CA SER A 143 31.05 -3.64 -25.90
C SER A 143 30.72 -2.42 -26.75
N ALA A 144 31.26 -2.31 -27.98
CA ALA A 144 31.01 -1.15 -28.83
C ALA A 144 29.70 -1.31 -29.63
N PRO A 145 28.70 -0.42 -29.52
CA PRO A 145 28.66 0.80 -28.70
C PRO A 145 28.35 0.50 -27.21
N PRO A 146 28.93 1.26 -26.26
CA PRO A 146 28.71 1.03 -24.84
C PRO A 146 27.24 1.27 -24.49
N ILE A 147 26.66 0.37 -23.69
CA ILE A 147 25.25 0.44 -23.29
C ILE A 147 25.19 0.49 -21.77
N THR A 148 24.47 1.46 -21.22
CA THR A 148 24.17 1.51 -19.78
C THR A 148 22.70 1.14 -19.57
N THR A 149 22.47 0.20 -18.66
CA THR A 149 21.13 -0.25 -18.28
C THR A 149 20.89 0.03 -16.80
N ILE A 150 19.85 0.82 -16.51
CA ILE A 150 19.39 1.11 -15.15
C ILE A 150 18.07 0.38 -14.96
N ILE A 151 18.02 -0.49 -13.97
CA ILE A 151 16.80 -1.18 -13.53
C ILE A 151 16.46 -0.66 -12.14
N SER A 152 15.31 -0.03 -12.01
CA SER A 152 14.76 0.41 -10.72
C SER A 152 13.49 -0.35 -10.40
N LYS A 153 13.54 -1.16 -9.34
CA LYS A 153 12.43 -1.95 -8.83
C LYS A 153 11.84 -1.27 -7.60
N GLY A 154 10.69 -0.66 -7.76
CA GLY A 154 9.96 0.01 -6.69
C GLY A 154 8.90 -0.89 -6.07
N TYR A 155 8.66 -0.66 -4.79
CA TYR A 155 7.86 -1.52 -3.93
C TYR A 155 7.00 -0.71 -2.98
N ASN A 156 5.76 -1.13 -2.76
CA ASN A 156 4.82 -0.40 -1.91
C ASN A 156 5.07 -0.56 -0.39
N THR A 157 5.85 -1.57 0.01
CA THR A 157 6.17 -1.88 1.42
C THR A 157 7.56 -2.52 1.55
N GLY A 158 8.20 -2.39 2.71
CA GLY A 158 9.54 -2.93 3.03
C GLY A 158 10.59 -1.86 3.33
N GLY A 159 10.28 -0.58 3.11
CA GLY A 159 11.15 0.56 3.40
C GLY A 159 11.12 1.05 4.85
N ASP A 160 10.13 0.63 5.63
CA ASP A 160 9.96 0.96 7.04
C ASP A 160 10.69 0.00 7.99
N THR A 161 10.98 -1.22 7.52
CA THR A 161 11.53 -2.30 8.35
C THR A 161 12.94 -2.74 7.97
N SER A 162 13.44 -2.37 6.79
CA SER A 162 14.75 -2.84 6.31
C SER A 162 15.43 -1.85 5.40
N THR A 163 16.76 -1.83 5.46
CA THR A 163 17.63 -1.07 4.54
C THR A 163 17.65 -1.67 3.13
N ASP A 164 17.10 -2.88 2.97
CA ASP A 164 17.27 -3.72 1.79
C ASP A 164 15.93 -3.96 1.06
N CYS A 165 14.91 -3.14 1.35
CA CYS A 165 13.59 -3.22 0.73
C CYS A 165 12.81 -4.53 0.93
N THR A 166 13.17 -5.35 1.91
CA THR A 166 12.56 -6.66 2.15
C THR A 166 11.24 -6.56 2.90
N SER A 167 10.31 -7.47 2.60
CA SER A 167 9.03 -7.57 3.31
C SER A 167 8.51 -9.01 3.29
N THR A 168 7.86 -9.44 4.36
CA THR A 168 7.18 -10.74 4.44
C THR A 168 5.74 -10.70 3.92
N ASN A 169 5.26 -9.54 3.46
CA ASN A 169 3.89 -9.37 2.98
C ASN A 169 3.69 -10.06 1.61
N PRO A 170 2.84 -11.10 1.50
CA PRO A 170 2.61 -11.81 0.24
C PRO A 170 1.85 -10.96 -0.80
N ASN A 171 1.15 -9.90 -0.38
CA ASN A 171 0.41 -8.98 -1.25
C ASN A 171 1.23 -7.73 -1.62
N ARG A 172 2.56 -7.83 -1.55
CA ARG A 172 3.47 -6.75 -1.94
C ARG A 172 3.43 -6.55 -3.46
N VAL A 173 3.36 -5.30 -3.86
CA VAL A 173 3.35 -4.88 -5.27
C VAL A 173 4.75 -4.44 -5.66
N GLU A 174 5.22 -4.95 -6.80
CA GLU A 174 6.46 -4.54 -7.48
C GLU A 174 6.10 -3.78 -8.76
N ARG A 175 6.82 -2.69 -9.04
CA ARG A 175 6.83 -2.01 -10.33
C ARG A 175 8.27 -1.77 -10.74
N GLN A 176 8.60 -2.05 -12.00
CA GLN A 176 9.95 -1.89 -12.54
C GLN A 176 9.96 -0.79 -13.60
N ILE A 177 10.98 0.05 -13.56
CA ILE A 177 11.36 0.95 -14.65
C ILE A 177 12.75 0.53 -15.11
N GLU A 178 12.90 0.40 -16.42
CA GLU A 178 14.16 0.05 -17.06
C GLU A 178 14.51 1.13 -18.08
N LEU A 179 15.72 1.68 -17.95
CA LEU A 179 16.28 2.68 -18.84
C LEU A 179 17.52 2.08 -19.49
N THR A 180 17.61 2.15 -20.80
CA THR A 180 18.78 1.68 -21.56
C THR A 180 19.16 2.76 -22.57
N TYR A 181 20.42 3.19 -22.55
CA TYR A 181 20.97 4.21 -23.46
C TYR A 181 22.44 3.96 -23.78
#